data_AF-A0A942ZBZ5-F1
#
_entry.id   AF-A0A942ZBZ5-F1
#
_cell.length_a   1.000
_cell.length_b   1.000
_cell.length_c   1.000
_cell.angle_alpha   90.00
_cell.angle_beta   90.00
_cell.angle_gamma   90.00
#
_symmetry.space_group_name_H-M   'P 1'
#
loop_
_entity.id
_entity.type
_entity.pdbx_description
1 polymer ?
#
loop_
_entity_poly.entity_id
_entity_poly.type
_entity_poly.pdbx_seq_one_letter_code
_entity_poly.pdbx_strand_id
1 'polypeptide(L)'
;MNIIFNTSYSNKKQTLPPIISFKGNVADITANQIIQLINSGKTVKQISAELGIALDTYYKLLRRYNISYNKQKLSDNLSNISKENFSALLQQGLLVSQICEKLKITSNAYYKLLEHFDLKSPIKILKDKNKSVTAQQLEEKINSGLSVKQIAQSLGITENTYFSLLKKFKIQTPYKKAKMHYDSISKERFADLLNSGKSYQEILNELQITPNIYSSLLAKFGIKTKQNLQKEKIASITKEQIETLIKDNKSAKEISQILNIPERTYSRLLAKFGIVTENMINRNHIASIDAHTLQKLVDEKLSPDEICKRLNINNSAFYKLLKRLKIDYNYQHHFGEIIIPRNKLEQLASSGKTIKQIAEELKCAETTYSEKAKVAQIKTVYRESINTLDSVSIKKLQEMIDAKIPVQQICKGLNITHANYTALIRKYNLQTAHRKSRETISKIKKQEIIELRKAGKSIEEICKELNISRSTYRRILNKKENI
;
A
#
# COMPACT_ATOMS: atom_id res chain seq x y z
N MET A 1 29.57 -55.32 26.50
CA MET A 1 31.00 -55.18 26.16
C MET A 1 31.51 -53.90 26.80
N ASN A 2 32.12 -54.01 27.98
CA ASN A 2 32.68 -52.89 28.74
C ASN A 2 34.19 -52.82 28.45
N ILE A 3 34.66 -51.69 27.93
CA ILE A 3 36.08 -51.41 27.74
C ILE A 3 36.53 -50.52 28.91
N ILE A 4 37.32 -51.09 29.81
CA ILE A 4 37.98 -50.41 30.92
C ILE A 4 39.38 -50.02 30.44
N PHE A 5 39.67 -48.72 30.33
CA PHE A 5 41.04 -48.24 30.11
C PHE A 5 41.75 -48.03 31.44
N ASN A 6 42.62 -48.98 31.76
CA ASN A 6 43.56 -48.90 32.87
C ASN A 6 44.85 -48.25 32.34
N THR A 7 45.19 -47.04 32.80
CA THR A 7 46.49 -46.41 32.48
C THR A 7 47.32 -46.31 33.75
N SER A 8 48.17 -47.30 33.96
CA SER A 8 49.22 -47.32 34.96
C SER A 8 50.35 -46.37 34.54
N TYR A 9 50.45 -45.22 35.20
CA TYR A 9 51.60 -44.33 35.07
C TYR A 9 52.80 -44.92 35.82
N SER A 10 53.77 -45.41 35.05
CA SER A 10 55.10 -45.82 35.48
C SER A 10 55.90 -44.63 36.01
N ASN A 11 56.35 -44.70 37.27
CA ASN A 11 57.35 -43.82 37.86
C ASN A 11 58.73 -44.06 37.21
N LYS A 12 58.99 -43.43 36.06
CA LYS A 12 60.36 -43.31 35.54
C LYS A 12 61.07 -42.17 36.26
N LYS A 13 62.15 -42.51 36.99
CA LYS A 13 63.14 -41.53 37.49
C LYS A 13 63.65 -40.71 36.30
N GLN A 14 63.25 -39.43 36.23
CA GLN A 14 63.78 -38.49 35.25
C GLN A 14 65.24 -38.19 35.61
N THR A 15 66.17 -38.65 34.78
CA THR A 15 67.53 -38.13 34.78
C THR A 15 67.49 -36.69 34.29
N LEU A 16 68.08 -35.78 35.07
CA LEU A 16 68.17 -34.37 34.73
C LEU A 16 68.87 -34.22 33.37
N PRO A 17 68.32 -33.43 32.43
CA PRO A 17 68.95 -33.22 31.13
C PRO A 17 70.34 -32.57 31.29
N PRO A 18 71.28 -32.85 30.36
CA PRO A 18 72.62 -32.28 30.39
C PRO A 18 72.57 -30.75 30.42
N ILE A 19 73.50 -30.15 31.17
CA ILE A 19 73.60 -28.69 31.36
C ILE A 19 73.92 -28.05 30.01
N ILE A 20 72.90 -27.49 29.36
CA ILE A 20 73.05 -26.69 28.15
C ILE A 20 73.77 -25.39 28.55
N SER A 21 74.98 -25.17 28.04
CA SER A 21 75.72 -23.92 28.25
C SER A 21 75.07 -22.80 27.42
N PHE A 22 74.62 -21.75 28.10
CA PHE A 22 74.02 -20.57 27.44
C PHE A 22 75.13 -19.62 27.00
N LYS A 23 75.16 -19.24 25.72
CA LYS A 23 76.01 -18.15 25.23
C LYS A 23 75.35 -16.80 25.57
N GLY A 24 75.87 -16.11 26.58
CA GLY A 24 75.43 -14.78 27.05
C GLY A 24 75.67 -14.59 28.55
N ASN A 25 75.49 -13.37 29.08
CA ASN A 25 75.56 -13.01 30.53
C ASN A 25 74.42 -13.63 31.36
N VAL A 26 74.13 -14.91 31.13
CA VAL A 26 73.08 -15.68 31.80
C VAL A 26 73.62 -16.32 33.08
N ALA A 27 74.95 -16.39 33.23
CA ALA A 27 75.61 -16.98 34.39
C ALA A 27 75.26 -16.27 35.71
N ASP A 28 75.02 -14.96 35.66
CA ASP A 28 74.81 -14.14 36.86
C ASP A 28 73.33 -14.04 37.28
N ILE A 29 72.41 -14.57 36.48
CA ILE A 29 70.97 -14.48 36.77
C ILE A 29 70.57 -15.61 37.73
N THR A 30 70.24 -15.26 38.96
CA THR A 30 69.87 -16.24 40.00
C THR A 30 68.36 -16.52 40.00
N ALA A 31 67.97 -17.69 40.52
CA ALA A 31 66.56 -18.05 40.71
C ALA A 31 65.81 -17.01 41.56
N ASN A 32 66.46 -16.46 42.58
CA ASN A 32 65.87 -15.47 43.49
C ASN A 32 65.55 -14.14 42.79
N GLN A 33 66.42 -13.68 41.87
CA GLN A 33 66.15 -12.48 41.06
C GLN A 33 64.91 -12.69 40.19
N ILE A 34 64.79 -13.85 39.52
CA ILE A 34 63.61 -14.18 38.71
C ILE A 34 62.34 -14.21 39.58
N ILE A 35 62.39 -14.85 40.75
CA ILE A 35 61.25 -14.93 41.68
C ILE A 35 60.84 -13.54 42.19
N GLN A 36 61.80 -12.68 42.57
CA GLN A 36 61.52 -11.31 42.99
C GLN A 36 60.83 -10.50 41.89
N LEU A 37 61.31 -10.61 40.64
CA LEU A 37 60.70 -9.91 39.50
C LEU A 37 59.28 -10.44 39.20
N ILE A 38 59.06 -11.76 39.29
CA ILE A 38 57.71 -12.35 39.19
C ILE A 38 56.79 -11.83 40.30
N ASN A 39 57.25 -11.85 41.55
CA ASN A 39 56.47 -11.42 42.71
C ASN A 39 56.17 -9.92 42.70
N SER A 40 57.00 -9.11 42.01
CA SER A 40 56.74 -7.68 41.78
C SER A 40 55.63 -7.42 40.74
N GLY A 41 55.05 -8.46 40.13
CA GLY A 41 53.94 -8.34 39.18
C GLY A 41 54.36 -8.00 37.74
N LYS A 42 55.66 -8.02 37.43
CA LYS A 42 56.16 -7.73 36.08
C LYS A 42 55.73 -8.81 35.09
N THR A 43 55.38 -8.40 33.88
CA THR A 43 55.07 -9.32 32.78
C THR A 43 56.33 -10.02 32.28
N VAL A 44 56.18 -11.21 31.68
CA VAL A 44 57.31 -11.97 31.11
C VAL A 44 58.17 -11.13 30.16
N LYS A 45 57.58 -10.23 29.38
CA LYS A 45 58.32 -9.29 28.51
C LYS A 45 59.16 -8.28 29.31
N GLN A 46 58.60 -7.69 30.36
CA GLN A 46 59.32 -6.75 31.22
C GLN A 46 60.46 -7.43 31.95
N ILE A 47 60.23 -8.63 32.49
CA ILE A 47 61.26 -9.43 33.17
C ILE A 47 62.39 -9.77 32.19
N SER A 48 62.04 -10.23 30.98
CA SER A 48 63.02 -10.54 29.93
C SER A 48 63.87 -9.31 29.55
N ALA A 49 63.23 -8.14 29.39
CA ALA A 49 63.92 -6.90 29.05
C ALA A 49 64.84 -6.39 30.18
N GLU A 50 64.39 -6.45 31.43
CA GLU A 50 65.13 -6.00 32.59
C GLU A 50 66.34 -6.89 32.91
N LEU A 51 66.20 -8.19 32.68
CA LEU A 51 67.30 -9.14 32.79
C LEU A 51 68.24 -9.10 31.57
N GLY A 52 67.92 -8.32 30.52
CA GLY A 52 68.72 -8.25 29.30
C GLY A 52 68.79 -9.58 28.53
N ILE A 53 67.77 -10.43 28.64
CA ILE A 53 67.74 -11.76 28.00
C ILE A 53 66.60 -11.88 26.99
N ALA A 54 66.74 -12.80 26.03
CA ALA A 54 65.66 -13.18 25.14
C ALA A 54 64.55 -13.95 25.89
N LEU A 55 63.30 -13.82 25.41
CA LEU A 55 62.13 -14.49 25.98
C LEU A 55 62.29 -16.01 26.07
N ASP A 56 62.89 -16.62 25.05
CA ASP A 56 63.12 -18.06 25.02
C ASP A 56 64.14 -18.49 26.10
N THR A 57 65.16 -17.66 26.35
CA THR A 57 66.13 -17.86 27.43
C THR A 57 65.45 -17.76 28.80
N TYR A 58 64.57 -16.77 28.99
CA TYR A 58 63.77 -16.65 30.23
C TYR A 58 62.96 -17.92 30.51
N TYR A 59 62.25 -18.47 29.52
CA TYR A 59 61.49 -19.71 29.71
C TYR A 59 62.37 -20.93 30.00
N LYS A 60 63.58 -20.99 29.42
CA LYS A 60 64.54 -22.05 29.75
C LYS A 60 65.07 -21.92 31.17
N LEU A 61 65.30 -20.70 31.67
CA LEU A 61 65.70 -20.45 33.06
C LEU A 61 64.60 -20.86 34.04
N LEU A 62 63.33 -20.53 33.76
CA LEU A 62 62.21 -20.99 34.58
C LEU A 62 62.20 -22.52 34.73
N ARG A 63 62.40 -23.25 33.62
CA ARG A 63 62.50 -24.72 33.65
C ARG A 63 63.74 -25.19 34.42
N ARG A 64 64.91 -24.58 34.18
CA ARG A 64 66.19 -24.93 34.83
C ARG A 64 66.13 -24.80 36.35
N TYR A 65 65.50 -23.74 36.85
CA TYR A 65 65.36 -23.50 38.28
C TYR A 65 64.11 -24.15 38.88
N ASN A 66 63.37 -24.93 38.10
CA ASN A 66 62.09 -25.52 38.50
C ASN A 66 61.10 -24.47 39.07
N ILE A 67 61.18 -23.24 38.56
CA ILE A 67 60.27 -22.16 38.92
C ILE A 67 59.02 -22.39 38.08
N SER A 68 57.98 -22.88 38.74
CA SER A 68 56.65 -22.88 38.14
C SER A 68 56.20 -21.44 37.99
N TYR A 69 56.35 -20.88 36.78
CA TYR A 69 55.59 -19.71 36.35
C TYR A 69 54.15 -20.18 36.13
N ASN A 70 53.51 -20.54 37.24
CA ASN A 70 52.15 -21.02 37.23
C ASN A 70 51.32 -19.88 36.68
N LYS A 71 50.70 -20.16 35.53
CA LYS A 71 49.69 -19.37 34.81
C LYS A 71 49.17 -18.29 35.76
N GLN A 72 49.46 -17.01 35.45
CA GLN A 72 48.92 -15.84 36.14
C GLN A 72 47.66 -16.27 36.86
N LYS A 73 47.73 -16.37 38.21
CA LYS A 73 46.54 -16.60 39.05
C LYS A 73 45.43 -15.81 38.37
N LEU A 74 44.31 -16.48 38.03
CA LEU A 74 43.16 -15.78 37.45
C LEU A 74 43.06 -14.50 38.26
N SER A 75 43.36 -13.35 37.64
CA SER A 75 43.57 -12.08 38.36
C SER A 75 42.45 -11.96 39.38
N ASP A 76 42.68 -11.53 40.62
CA ASP A 76 41.67 -11.56 41.70
C ASP A 76 40.29 -11.00 41.27
N ASN A 77 40.25 -10.16 40.24
CA ASN A 77 39.06 -9.74 39.50
C ASN A 77 38.17 -10.88 38.93
N LEU A 78 38.69 -12.06 38.62
CA LEU A 78 37.96 -13.19 38.03
C LEU A 78 37.18 -13.98 39.08
N SER A 79 37.70 -14.10 40.30
CA SER A 79 36.97 -14.71 41.43
C SER A 79 35.75 -13.91 41.86
N ASN A 80 35.71 -12.61 41.54
CA ASN A 80 34.59 -11.72 41.88
C ASN A 80 33.46 -11.75 40.83
N ILE A 81 33.66 -12.42 39.69
CA ILE A 81 32.63 -12.51 38.66
C ILE A 81 31.76 -13.73 38.96
N SER A 82 30.53 -13.50 39.41
CA SER A 82 29.56 -14.58 39.61
C SER A 82 29.06 -15.16 38.28
N LYS A 83 28.63 -16.43 38.31
CA LYS A 83 28.06 -17.13 37.14
C LYS A 83 26.80 -16.43 36.65
N GLU A 84 25.99 -15.89 37.56
CA GLU A 84 24.74 -15.19 37.28
C GLU A 84 25.00 -13.91 36.50
N ASN A 85 25.96 -13.09 36.94
CA ASN A 85 26.33 -11.84 36.27
C ASN A 85 26.89 -12.11 34.87
N PHE A 86 27.75 -13.12 34.73
CA PHE A 86 28.31 -13.49 33.43
C PHE A 86 27.24 -14.04 32.47
N SER A 87 26.33 -14.89 32.97
CA SER A 87 25.20 -15.43 32.21
C SER A 87 24.25 -14.31 31.75
N ALA A 88 23.93 -13.36 32.62
CA ALA A 88 23.09 -12.21 32.27
C ALA A 88 23.69 -11.36 31.14
N LEU A 89 25.01 -11.13 31.16
CA LEU A 89 25.71 -10.41 30.09
C LEU A 89 25.68 -11.18 28.75
N LEU A 90 25.74 -12.51 28.78
CA LEU A 90 25.59 -13.34 27.57
C LEU A 90 24.15 -13.29 27.02
N GLN A 91 23.15 -13.30 27.89
CA GLN A 91 21.73 -13.22 27.51
C GLN A 91 21.36 -11.87 26.90
N GLN A 92 22.06 -10.78 27.28
CA GLN A 92 21.92 -9.46 26.66
C GLN A 92 22.41 -9.42 25.19
N GLY A 93 23.06 -10.47 24.70
CA GLY A 93 23.55 -10.52 23.31
C GLY A 93 24.74 -9.59 23.03
N LEU A 94 25.48 -9.19 24.08
CA LEU A 94 26.67 -8.35 23.95
C LEU A 94 27.79 -9.08 23.18
N LEU A 95 28.57 -8.31 22.41
CA LEU A 95 29.76 -8.83 21.75
C LEU A 95 30.82 -9.21 22.79
N VAL A 96 31.67 -10.19 22.45
CA VAL A 96 32.75 -10.66 23.34
C VAL A 96 33.63 -9.50 23.82
N SER A 97 33.95 -8.54 22.95
CA SER A 97 34.72 -7.34 23.29
C SER A 97 34.03 -6.47 24.33
N GLN A 98 32.71 -6.25 24.20
CA GLN A 98 31.92 -5.45 25.14
C GLN A 98 31.81 -6.11 26.51
N ILE A 99 31.68 -7.44 26.54
CA ILE A 99 31.69 -8.21 27.80
C ILE A 99 33.08 -8.11 28.45
N CYS A 100 34.15 -8.26 27.66
CA CYS A 100 35.52 -8.13 28.14
C CYS A 100 35.77 -6.74 28.74
N GLU A 101 35.31 -5.68 28.08
CA GLU A 101 35.44 -4.30 28.55
C GLU A 101 34.65 -4.05 29.84
N LYS A 102 33.36 -4.46 29.89
CA LYS A 102 32.52 -4.29 31.10
C LYS A 102 33.08 -5.00 32.33
N LEU A 103 33.65 -6.19 32.13
CA LEU A 103 34.22 -6.99 33.22
C LEU A 103 35.71 -6.69 33.46
N LYS A 104 36.31 -5.81 32.65
CA LYS A 104 37.76 -5.51 32.65
C LYS A 104 38.62 -6.79 32.58
N ILE A 105 38.22 -7.74 31.73
CA ILE A 105 38.93 -9.01 31.49
C ILE A 105 39.46 -9.09 30.06
N THR A 106 40.41 -10.00 29.84
CA THR A 106 40.91 -10.32 28.49
C THR A 106 40.01 -11.35 27.79
N SER A 107 40.07 -11.42 26.46
CA SER A 107 39.34 -12.44 25.70
C SER A 107 39.67 -13.88 26.12
N ASN A 108 40.93 -14.15 26.49
CA ASN A 108 41.32 -15.47 26.98
C ASN A 108 40.67 -15.79 28.34
N ALA A 109 40.59 -14.80 29.23
CA ALA A 109 39.86 -14.94 30.48
C ALA A 109 38.36 -15.16 30.26
N TYR A 110 37.75 -14.49 29.28
CA TYR A 110 36.36 -14.73 28.87
C TYR A 110 36.12 -16.19 28.47
N TYR A 111 36.99 -16.80 27.65
CA TYR A 111 36.84 -18.20 27.26
C TYR A 111 37.08 -19.17 28.41
N LYS A 112 38.03 -18.88 29.31
CA LYS A 112 38.21 -19.66 30.54
C LYS A 112 37.00 -19.60 31.47
N LEU A 113 36.34 -18.43 31.57
CA LEU A 113 35.11 -18.29 32.35
C LEU A 113 33.96 -19.10 31.73
N LEU A 114 33.83 -19.10 30.40
CA LEU A 114 32.85 -19.97 29.72
C LEU A 114 33.07 -21.44 30.07
N GLU A 115 34.30 -21.92 30.03
CA GLU A 115 34.65 -23.30 30.40
C GLU A 115 34.41 -23.56 31.90
N HIS A 116 34.85 -22.65 32.77
CA HIS A 116 34.72 -22.77 34.22
C HIS A 116 33.26 -22.83 34.67
N PHE A 117 32.37 -22.08 34.04
CA PHE A 117 30.94 -22.08 34.36
C PHE A 117 30.11 -23.10 33.57
N ASP A 118 30.75 -23.90 32.72
CA ASP A 118 30.11 -24.82 31.77
C ASP A 118 29.04 -24.13 30.90
N LEU A 119 29.41 -22.95 30.38
CA LEU A 119 28.57 -22.13 29.50
C LEU A 119 29.06 -22.24 28.06
N LYS A 120 28.12 -22.40 27.12
CA LYS A 120 28.46 -22.39 25.70
C LYS A 120 28.67 -20.96 25.20
N SER A 121 29.74 -20.75 24.45
CA SER A 121 29.94 -19.49 23.71
C SER A 121 28.74 -19.20 22.80
N PRO A 122 28.31 -17.93 22.65
CA PRO A 122 27.23 -17.55 21.72
C PRO A 122 27.46 -18.06 20.29
N ILE A 123 28.72 -18.08 19.83
CA ILE A 123 29.10 -18.63 18.51
C ILE A 123 28.85 -20.14 18.45
N LYS A 124 29.14 -20.88 19.52
CA LYS A 124 28.90 -22.32 19.62
C LYS A 124 27.40 -22.60 19.68
N ILE A 125 26.63 -21.81 20.43
CA ILE A 125 25.15 -21.90 20.48
C ILE A 125 24.56 -21.66 19.08
N LEU A 126 25.00 -20.62 18.38
CA LEU A 126 24.57 -20.34 17.00
C LEU A 126 24.95 -21.48 16.05
N LYS A 127 26.16 -22.04 16.14
CA LYS A 127 26.56 -23.21 15.35
C LYS A 127 25.72 -24.44 15.65
N ASP A 128 25.41 -24.71 16.92
CA ASP A 128 24.58 -25.83 17.35
C ASP A 128 23.14 -25.65 16.83
N LYS A 129 22.58 -24.43 16.94
CA LYS A 129 21.27 -24.08 16.33
C LYS A 129 21.28 -24.24 14.81
N ASN A 130 22.33 -23.76 14.13
CA ASN A 130 22.46 -23.92 12.68
C ASN A 130 22.54 -25.39 12.25
N LYS A 131 23.09 -26.27 13.10
CA LYS A 131 23.11 -27.72 12.87
C LYS A 131 21.76 -28.38 13.13
N SER A 132 20.97 -27.85 14.06
CA SER A 132 19.64 -28.39 14.38
C SER A 132 18.57 -28.03 13.35
N VAL A 133 18.78 -26.99 12.52
CA VAL A 133 17.85 -26.66 11.42
C VAL A 133 17.86 -27.80 10.40
N THR A 134 16.72 -28.46 10.24
CA THR A 134 16.53 -29.53 9.26
C THR A 134 16.14 -28.98 7.89
N ALA A 135 16.31 -29.79 6.84
CA ALA A 135 15.87 -29.43 5.49
C ALA A 135 14.34 -29.16 5.44
N GLN A 136 13.55 -30.00 6.11
CA GLN A 136 12.08 -29.89 6.15
C GLN A 136 11.62 -28.57 6.78
N GLN A 137 12.20 -28.18 7.92
CA GLN A 137 11.88 -26.90 8.57
C GLN A 137 12.18 -25.71 7.65
N LEU A 138 13.30 -25.77 6.91
CA LEU A 138 13.68 -24.71 6.00
C LEU A 138 12.74 -24.66 4.78
N GLU A 139 12.36 -25.80 4.20
CA GLU A 139 11.41 -25.87 3.09
C GLU A 139 10.02 -25.39 3.48
N GLU A 140 9.52 -25.78 4.66
CA GLU A 140 8.21 -25.33 5.16
C GLU A 140 8.14 -23.80 5.27
N LYS A 141 9.18 -23.18 5.83
CA LYS A 141 9.28 -21.70 5.95
C LYS A 141 9.43 -21.00 4.61
N ILE A 142 10.01 -21.65 3.61
CA ILE A 142 10.10 -21.10 2.25
C ILE A 142 8.76 -21.20 1.54
N ASN A 143 8.07 -22.33 1.69
CA ASN A 143 6.77 -22.59 1.05
C ASN A 143 5.66 -21.72 1.65
N SER A 144 5.81 -21.25 2.90
CA SER A 144 4.89 -20.27 3.49
C SER A 144 5.03 -18.85 2.95
N GLY A 145 5.96 -18.59 2.02
CA GLY A 145 6.10 -17.30 1.34
C GLY A 145 6.76 -16.20 2.18
N LEU A 146 7.41 -16.55 3.28
CA LEU A 146 8.14 -15.59 4.12
C LEU A 146 9.36 -15.02 3.39
N SER A 147 9.70 -13.76 3.69
CA SER A 147 10.94 -13.15 3.21
C SER A 147 12.17 -13.81 3.84
N VAL A 148 13.33 -13.73 3.18
CA VAL A 148 14.60 -14.30 3.68
C VAL A 148 14.91 -13.84 5.11
N LYS A 149 14.69 -12.55 5.40
CA LYS A 149 14.89 -11.97 6.73
C LYS A 149 13.96 -12.57 7.79
N GLN A 150 12.68 -12.74 7.46
CA GLN A 150 11.69 -13.36 8.36
C GLN A 150 12.01 -14.83 8.62
N ILE A 151 12.41 -15.57 7.57
CA ILE A 151 12.84 -16.97 7.71
C ILE A 151 14.05 -17.05 8.64
N ALA A 152 15.08 -16.23 8.39
CA ALA A 152 16.29 -16.17 9.20
C ALA A 152 15.98 -15.87 10.68
N GLN A 153 15.14 -14.87 10.94
CA GLN A 153 14.70 -14.52 12.29
C GLN A 153 13.90 -15.65 12.95
N SER A 154 12.97 -16.28 12.23
CA SER A 154 12.12 -17.36 12.76
C SER A 154 12.90 -18.61 13.15
N LEU A 155 14.01 -18.89 12.44
CA LEU A 155 14.89 -20.01 12.70
C LEU A 155 16.05 -19.65 13.65
N GLY A 156 16.17 -18.39 14.05
CA GLY A 156 17.28 -17.90 14.87
C GLY A 156 18.64 -18.02 14.19
N ILE A 157 18.69 -17.84 12.87
CA ILE A 157 19.89 -17.90 12.03
C ILE A 157 20.15 -16.57 11.32
N THR A 158 21.34 -16.39 10.75
CA THR A 158 21.65 -15.23 9.90
C THR A 158 21.24 -15.47 8.45
N GLU A 159 21.05 -14.41 7.66
CA GLU A 159 20.73 -14.52 6.23
C GLU A 159 21.83 -15.27 5.44
N ASN A 160 23.10 -15.04 5.77
CA ASN A 160 24.22 -15.77 5.17
C ASN A 160 24.17 -17.27 5.50
N THR A 161 23.77 -17.62 6.72
CA THR A 161 23.55 -19.01 7.11
C THR A 161 22.38 -19.61 6.33
N TYR A 162 21.29 -18.87 6.13
CA TYR A 162 20.16 -19.30 5.30
C TYR A 162 20.63 -19.71 3.90
N PHE A 163 21.42 -18.89 3.21
CA PHE A 163 21.95 -19.24 1.88
C PHE A 163 22.91 -20.44 1.91
N SER A 164 23.71 -20.55 2.97
CA SER A 164 24.60 -21.71 3.18
C SER A 164 23.83 -23.01 3.38
N LEU A 165 22.72 -22.97 4.13
CA LEU A 165 21.83 -24.10 4.35
C LEU A 165 21.07 -24.49 3.08
N LEU A 166 20.59 -23.52 2.29
CA LEU A 166 20.02 -23.79 0.97
C LEU A 166 20.98 -24.57 0.07
N LYS A 167 22.25 -24.14 0.02
CA LYS A 167 23.30 -24.84 -0.75
C LYS A 167 23.57 -26.24 -0.19
N LYS A 168 23.69 -26.36 1.14
CA LYS A 168 23.97 -27.63 1.82
C LYS A 168 22.87 -28.67 1.58
N PHE A 169 21.61 -28.27 1.71
CA PHE A 169 20.46 -29.15 1.53
C PHE A 169 19.98 -29.27 0.07
N LYS A 170 20.65 -28.58 -0.87
CA LYS A 170 20.28 -28.52 -2.29
C LYS A 170 18.82 -28.06 -2.53
N ILE A 171 18.28 -27.27 -1.61
CA ILE A 171 16.92 -26.72 -1.71
C ILE A 171 16.91 -25.61 -2.76
N GLN A 172 15.98 -25.70 -3.71
CA GLN A 172 15.76 -24.66 -4.70
C GLN A 172 14.68 -23.69 -4.21
N THR A 173 15.03 -22.41 -4.14
CA THR A 173 14.05 -21.36 -3.82
C THR A 173 13.02 -21.23 -4.95
N PRO A 174 11.80 -20.73 -4.67
CA PRO A 174 10.79 -20.45 -5.70
C PRO A 174 11.35 -19.58 -6.83
N TYR A 175 12.18 -18.60 -6.49
CA TYR A 175 12.89 -17.78 -7.48
C TYR A 175 13.83 -18.59 -8.36
N LYS A 176 14.64 -19.49 -7.78
CA LYS A 176 15.57 -20.34 -8.55
C LYS A 176 14.82 -21.33 -9.45
N LYS A 177 13.71 -21.93 -8.95
CA LYS A 177 12.83 -22.79 -9.75
C LYS A 177 12.25 -22.01 -10.93
N ALA A 178 11.65 -20.85 -10.67
CA ALA A 178 11.10 -19.98 -11.72
C ALA A 178 12.16 -19.52 -12.72
N LYS A 179 13.41 -19.29 -12.27
CA LYS A 179 14.53 -18.97 -13.16
C LYS A 179 14.95 -20.14 -14.06
N MET A 180 14.87 -21.39 -13.59
CA MET A 180 15.11 -22.56 -14.45
C MET A 180 14.04 -22.67 -15.54
N HIS A 181 12.77 -22.38 -15.21
CA HIS A 181 11.71 -22.30 -16.22
C HIS A 181 11.92 -21.12 -17.19
N TYR A 182 12.43 -19.98 -16.72
CA TYR A 182 12.75 -18.83 -17.58
C TYR A 182 13.69 -19.19 -18.73
N ASP A 183 14.71 -20.00 -18.48
CA ASP A 183 15.69 -20.37 -19.51
C ASP A 183 15.12 -21.36 -20.54
N SER A 184 14.05 -22.10 -20.21
CA SER A 184 13.40 -23.05 -21.13
C SER A 184 12.27 -22.43 -21.97
N ILE A 185 11.84 -21.20 -21.66
CA ILE A 185 10.80 -20.51 -22.43
C ILE A 185 11.39 -20.00 -23.74
N SER A 186 10.90 -20.50 -24.87
CA SER A 186 11.25 -20.00 -26.20
C SER A 186 10.55 -18.68 -26.52
N LYS A 187 11.13 -17.91 -27.44
CA LYS A 187 10.56 -16.64 -27.92
C LYS A 187 9.18 -16.84 -28.56
N GLU A 188 9.03 -17.88 -29.39
CA GLU A 188 7.79 -18.21 -30.09
C GLU A 188 6.65 -18.50 -29.11
N ARG A 189 6.87 -19.43 -28.18
CA ARG A 189 5.86 -19.78 -27.17
C ARG A 189 5.41 -18.56 -26.36
N PHE A 190 6.35 -17.70 -25.97
CA PHE A 190 6.01 -16.49 -25.23
C PHE A 190 5.22 -15.49 -26.08
N ALA A 191 5.56 -15.34 -27.37
CA ALA A 191 4.83 -14.49 -28.30
C ALA A 191 3.40 -15.02 -28.56
N ASP A 192 3.23 -16.32 -28.72
CA ASP A 192 1.92 -16.98 -28.91
C ASP A 192 1.01 -16.73 -27.71
N LEU A 193 1.54 -16.82 -26.48
CA LEU A 193 0.78 -16.51 -25.27
C LEU A 193 0.33 -15.04 -25.22
N LEU A 194 1.17 -14.09 -25.65
CA LEU A 194 0.81 -12.68 -25.71
C LEU A 194 -0.25 -12.40 -26.80
N ASN A 195 -0.21 -13.13 -27.91
CA ASN A 195 -1.16 -13.00 -29.02
C ASN A 195 -2.49 -13.74 -28.77
N SER A 196 -2.49 -14.76 -27.90
CA SER A 196 -3.69 -15.55 -27.55
C SER A 196 -4.77 -14.78 -26.79
N GLY A 197 -4.49 -13.55 -26.35
CA GLY A 197 -5.42 -12.73 -25.57
C GLY A 197 -5.53 -13.11 -24.10
N LYS A 198 -4.70 -14.04 -23.61
CA LYS A 198 -4.59 -14.39 -22.19
C LYS A 198 -4.26 -13.17 -21.34
N SER A 199 -4.85 -13.10 -20.16
CA SER A 199 -4.56 -12.06 -19.19
C SER A 199 -3.12 -12.18 -18.68
N TYR A 200 -2.57 -11.07 -18.18
CA TYR A 200 -1.24 -11.05 -17.59
C TYR A 200 -1.06 -12.12 -16.50
N GLN A 201 -2.07 -12.31 -15.64
CA GLN A 201 -2.03 -13.32 -14.57
C GLN A 201 -2.09 -14.75 -15.09
N GLU A 202 -2.87 -15.01 -16.13
CA GLU A 202 -2.93 -16.32 -16.80
C GLU A 202 -1.57 -16.70 -17.37
N ILE A 203 -0.89 -15.76 -18.04
CA ILE A 203 0.45 -16.00 -18.61
C ILE A 203 1.47 -16.30 -17.49
N LEU A 204 1.43 -15.56 -16.38
CA LEU A 204 2.32 -15.81 -15.23
C LEU A 204 2.11 -17.21 -14.65
N ASN A 205 0.85 -17.61 -14.46
CA ASN A 205 0.49 -18.90 -13.89
C ASN A 205 0.85 -20.06 -14.82
N GLU A 206 0.57 -19.92 -16.13
CA GLU A 206 0.84 -20.96 -17.12
C GLU A 206 2.34 -21.19 -17.33
N LEU A 207 3.13 -20.13 -17.31
CA LEU A 207 4.59 -20.22 -17.42
C LEU A 207 5.26 -20.49 -16.06
N GLN A 208 4.51 -20.44 -14.96
CA GLN A 208 5.02 -20.53 -13.59
C GLN A 208 6.16 -19.54 -13.32
N ILE A 209 6.03 -18.31 -13.82
CA ILE A 209 7.03 -17.24 -13.70
C ILE A 209 6.54 -16.10 -12.81
N THR A 210 7.49 -15.34 -12.27
CA THR A 210 7.20 -14.12 -11.50
C THR A 210 7.10 -12.89 -12.41
N PRO A 211 6.45 -11.79 -11.95
CA PRO A 211 6.38 -10.52 -12.67
C PRO A 211 7.71 -9.97 -13.19
N ASN A 212 8.77 -10.13 -12.39
CA ASN A 212 10.12 -9.66 -12.76
C ASN A 212 10.70 -10.49 -13.90
N ILE A 213 10.45 -11.80 -13.88
CA ILE A 213 10.87 -12.73 -14.94
C ILE A 213 10.11 -12.42 -16.23
N TYR A 214 8.80 -12.17 -16.16
CA TYR A 214 8.00 -11.73 -17.30
C TYR A 214 8.56 -10.45 -17.96
N SER A 215 8.89 -9.45 -17.14
CA SER A 215 9.52 -8.20 -17.63
C SER A 215 10.89 -8.46 -18.27
N SER A 216 11.67 -9.38 -17.70
CA SER A 216 12.95 -9.81 -18.24
C SER A 216 12.81 -10.55 -19.58
N LEU A 217 11.78 -11.37 -19.75
CA LEU A 217 11.48 -12.06 -21.02
C LEU A 217 11.11 -11.06 -22.12
N LEU A 218 10.28 -10.07 -21.81
CA LEU A 218 9.95 -9.00 -22.75
C LEU A 218 11.21 -8.29 -23.25
N ALA A 219 12.12 -7.93 -22.32
CA ALA A 219 13.40 -7.31 -22.66
C ALA A 219 14.31 -8.26 -23.46
N LYS A 220 14.49 -9.51 -23.00
CA LYS A 220 15.34 -10.53 -23.65
C LYS A 220 14.93 -10.77 -25.10
N PHE A 221 13.63 -10.83 -25.36
CA PHE A 221 13.11 -11.12 -26.70
C PHE A 221 12.84 -9.88 -27.55
N GLY A 222 13.08 -8.68 -27.01
CA GLY A 222 12.80 -7.42 -27.69
C GLY A 222 11.31 -7.19 -27.97
N ILE A 223 10.43 -7.80 -27.16
CA ILE A 223 8.98 -7.66 -27.33
C ILE A 223 8.54 -6.38 -26.64
N LYS A 224 8.09 -5.41 -27.45
CA LYS A 224 7.58 -4.14 -26.94
C LYS A 224 6.15 -4.34 -26.45
N THR A 225 5.89 -3.93 -25.21
CA THR A 225 4.53 -3.91 -24.67
C THR A 225 3.70 -2.84 -25.39
N LYS A 226 2.36 -2.97 -25.37
CA LYS A 226 1.45 -1.94 -25.87
C LYS A 226 1.75 -0.55 -25.27
N GLN A 227 2.14 -0.50 -23.99
CA GLN A 227 2.54 0.73 -23.31
C GLN A 227 3.83 1.32 -23.88
N ASN A 228 4.84 0.50 -24.16
CA ASN A 228 6.10 0.97 -24.75
C ASN A 228 5.91 1.41 -26.20
N LEU A 229 5.14 0.67 -27.00
CA LEU A 229 4.75 1.08 -28.35
C LEU A 229 4.00 2.42 -28.34
N GLN A 230 3.09 2.61 -27.38
CA GLN A 230 2.39 3.88 -27.21
C GLN A 230 3.34 5.01 -26.78
N LYS A 231 4.31 4.75 -25.91
CA LYS A 231 5.34 5.74 -25.54
C LYS A 231 6.20 6.15 -26.72
N GLU A 232 6.63 5.19 -27.53
CA GLU A 232 7.40 5.45 -28.76
C GLU A 232 6.57 6.25 -29.75
N LYS A 233 5.31 5.88 -29.96
CA LYS A 233 4.37 6.64 -30.79
C LYS A 233 4.18 8.07 -30.28
N ILE A 234 4.09 8.27 -28.97
CA ILE A 234 4.00 9.62 -28.38
C ILE A 234 5.32 10.38 -28.58
N ALA A 235 6.46 9.71 -28.48
CA ALA A 235 7.77 10.31 -28.67
C ALA A 235 8.06 10.68 -30.13
N SER A 236 7.46 9.98 -31.10
CA SER A 236 7.58 10.29 -32.53
C SER A 236 6.71 11.47 -32.98
N ILE A 237 5.79 11.95 -32.14
CA ILE A 237 4.97 13.13 -32.46
C ILE A 237 5.87 14.36 -32.38
N THR A 238 6.00 15.08 -33.49
CA THR A 238 6.84 16.28 -33.57
C THR A 238 6.06 17.54 -33.23
N LYS A 239 6.78 18.63 -32.93
CA LYS A 239 6.21 19.97 -32.71
C LYS A 239 5.43 20.46 -33.94
N GLU A 240 6.03 20.32 -35.12
CA GLU A 240 5.47 20.75 -36.41
C GLU A 240 4.13 20.07 -36.71
N GLN A 241 4.01 18.76 -36.45
CA GLN A 241 2.75 18.02 -36.63
C GLN A 241 1.62 18.56 -35.77
N ILE A 242 1.93 19.01 -34.55
CA ILE A 242 0.92 19.61 -33.68
C ILE A 242 0.55 21.02 -34.17
N GLU A 243 1.54 21.81 -34.58
CA GLU A 243 1.32 23.17 -35.08
C GLU A 243 0.51 23.20 -36.38
N THR A 244 0.73 22.27 -37.32
CA THR A 244 -0.08 22.18 -38.55
C THR A 244 -1.53 21.86 -38.23
N LEU A 245 -1.79 20.88 -37.36
CA LEU A 245 -3.16 20.53 -36.96
C LEU A 245 -3.87 21.69 -36.22
N ILE A 246 -3.15 22.49 -35.45
CA ILE A 246 -3.69 23.71 -34.83
C ILE A 246 -4.00 24.77 -35.88
N LYS A 247 -3.11 25.00 -36.86
CA LYS A 247 -3.33 25.93 -37.98
C LYS A 247 -4.55 25.54 -38.83
N ASP A 248 -4.82 24.24 -38.94
CA ASP A 248 -6.00 23.69 -39.60
C ASP A 248 -7.30 23.82 -38.76
N ASN A 249 -7.26 24.59 -37.67
CA ASN A 249 -8.36 24.84 -36.73
C ASN A 249 -8.97 23.56 -36.12
N LYS A 250 -8.19 22.49 -35.97
CA LYS A 250 -8.66 21.26 -35.32
C LYS A 250 -8.79 21.47 -33.82
N SER A 251 -9.90 21.01 -33.25
CA SER A 251 -10.11 21.00 -31.80
C SER A 251 -9.14 20.04 -31.10
N ALA A 252 -8.86 20.28 -29.82
CA ALA A 252 -7.99 19.40 -29.01
C ALA A 252 -8.43 17.92 -29.04
N LYS A 253 -9.74 17.67 -29.12
CA LYS A 253 -10.33 16.34 -29.22
C LYS A 253 -10.05 15.68 -30.57
N GLU A 254 -10.20 16.42 -31.66
CA GLU A 254 -9.88 15.94 -33.02
C GLU A 254 -8.38 15.67 -33.16
N ILE A 255 -7.52 16.56 -32.67
CA ILE A 255 -6.07 16.35 -32.68
C ILE A 255 -5.69 15.09 -31.91
N SER A 256 -6.29 14.89 -30.74
CA SER A 256 -6.08 13.69 -29.92
C SER A 256 -6.53 12.41 -30.62
N GLN A 257 -7.64 12.47 -31.37
CA GLN A 257 -8.12 11.35 -32.19
C GLN A 257 -7.20 11.08 -33.39
N ILE A 258 -6.77 12.11 -34.12
CA ILE A 258 -5.87 12.00 -35.29
C ILE A 258 -4.53 11.39 -34.87
N LEU A 259 -3.94 11.89 -33.78
CA LEU A 259 -2.68 11.37 -33.25
C LEU A 259 -2.88 10.04 -32.48
N ASN A 260 -4.13 9.65 -32.21
CA ASN A 260 -4.52 8.50 -31.41
C ASN A 260 -3.78 8.48 -30.05
N ILE A 261 -3.90 9.60 -29.33
CA ILE A 261 -3.38 9.80 -27.98
C ILE A 261 -4.50 10.35 -27.07
N PRO A 262 -4.45 10.14 -25.75
CA PRO A 262 -5.37 10.80 -24.83
C PRO A 262 -5.21 12.33 -24.82
N GLU A 263 -6.30 13.08 -24.64
CA GLU A 263 -6.28 14.56 -24.55
C GLU A 263 -5.33 15.10 -23.46
N ARG A 264 -5.18 14.35 -22.37
CA ARG A 264 -4.21 14.67 -21.30
C ARG A 264 -2.76 14.59 -21.80
N THR A 265 -2.45 13.62 -22.66
CA THR A 265 -1.12 13.47 -23.27
C THR A 265 -0.88 14.59 -24.27
N TYR A 266 -1.88 14.93 -25.10
CA TYR A 266 -1.82 16.10 -25.98
C TYR A 266 -1.49 17.39 -25.21
N SER A 267 -2.20 17.65 -24.10
CA SER A 267 -1.94 18.82 -23.24
C SER A 267 -0.51 18.86 -22.69
N ARG A 268 0.07 17.70 -22.35
CA ARG A 268 1.47 17.60 -21.91
C ARG A 268 2.46 17.84 -23.05
N LEU A 269 2.13 17.42 -24.27
CA LEU A 269 2.97 17.69 -25.45
C LEU A 269 2.98 19.19 -25.77
N LEU A 270 1.84 19.89 -25.67
CA LEU A 270 1.80 21.36 -25.82
C LEU A 270 2.77 22.04 -24.84
N ALA A 271 2.71 21.67 -23.57
CA ALA A 271 3.63 22.19 -22.55
C ALA A 271 5.10 21.83 -22.85
N LYS A 272 5.37 20.57 -23.26
CA LYS A 272 6.72 20.10 -23.60
C LYS A 272 7.34 20.88 -24.76
N PHE A 273 6.53 21.22 -25.78
CA PHE A 273 7.00 21.92 -26.98
C PHE A 273 6.90 23.45 -26.87
N GLY A 274 6.42 23.98 -25.75
CA GLY A 274 6.20 25.41 -25.57
C GLY A 274 5.14 25.99 -26.52
N ILE A 275 4.18 25.18 -26.97
CA ILE A 275 3.09 25.63 -27.83
C ILE A 275 2.01 26.25 -26.95
N VAL A 276 1.78 27.55 -27.10
CA VAL A 276 0.71 28.26 -26.40
C VAL A 276 -0.51 28.31 -27.32
N THR A 277 -1.60 27.67 -26.89
CA THR A 277 -2.88 27.71 -27.63
C THR A 277 -3.72 28.90 -27.18
N GLU A 278 -4.65 29.37 -28.03
CA GLU A 278 -5.59 30.44 -27.68
C GLU A 278 -6.36 30.14 -26.38
N ASN A 279 -6.77 28.88 -26.18
CA ASN A 279 -7.39 28.45 -24.93
C ASN A 279 -6.48 28.61 -23.71
N MET A 280 -5.16 28.41 -23.86
CA MET A 280 -4.19 28.65 -22.79
C MET A 280 -4.00 30.14 -22.55
N ILE A 281 -3.93 30.95 -23.61
CA ILE A 281 -3.89 32.43 -23.51
C ILE A 281 -5.11 32.92 -22.75
N ASN A 282 -6.31 32.50 -23.15
CA ASN A 282 -7.57 32.86 -22.49
C ASN A 282 -7.60 32.42 -21.02
N ARG A 283 -7.10 31.22 -20.71
CA ARG A 283 -6.99 30.76 -19.30
C ARG A 283 -6.01 31.59 -18.49
N ASN A 284 -4.85 31.91 -19.06
CA ASN A 284 -3.83 32.71 -18.38
C ASN A 284 -4.32 34.15 -18.18
N HIS A 285 -5.00 34.73 -19.18
CA HIS A 285 -5.67 36.03 -19.10
C HIS A 285 -6.74 36.04 -17.99
N ILE A 286 -7.62 35.04 -17.95
CA ILE A 286 -8.59 34.87 -16.87
C ILE A 286 -7.89 34.76 -15.51
N ALA A 287 -6.78 34.02 -15.44
CA ALA A 287 -6.04 33.84 -14.20
C ALA A 287 -5.34 35.12 -13.73
N SER A 288 -4.90 35.98 -14.64
CA SER A 288 -4.24 37.27 -14.34
C SER A 288 -5.21 38.37 -13.90
N ILE A 289 -6.52 38.21 -14.09
CA ILE A 289 -7.51 39.12 -13.52
C ILE A 289 -7.47 39.00 -12.00
N ASP A 290 -7.09 40.10 -11.35
CA ASP A 290 -6.99 40.21 -9.90
C ASP A 290 -8.34 40.53 -9.24
N ALA A 291 -8.42 40.37 -7.92
CA ALA A 291 -9.63 40.64 -7.16
C ALA A 291 -10.01 42.13 -7.20
N HIS A 292 -9.02 43.03 -7.16
CA HIS A 292 -9.23 44.48 -7.12
C HIS A 292 -9.87 45.01 -8.41
N THR A 293 -9.35 44.62 -9.58
CA THR A 293 -9.91 45.04 -10.88
C THR A 293 -11.33 44.52 -11.04
N LEU A 294 -11.59 43.26 -10.67
CA LEU A 294 -12.94 42.69 -10.77
C LEU A 294 -13.91 43.37 -9.79
N GLN A 295 -13.50 43.63 -8.54
CA GLN A 295 -14.32 44.32 -7.55
C GLN A 295 -14.68 45.74 -8.00
N LYS A 296 -13.71 46.49 -8.54
CA LYS A 296 -13.96 47.84 -9.06
C LYS A 296 -15.04 47.86 -10.14
N LEU A 297 -15.00 46.90 -11.08
CA LEU A 297 -16.01 46.79 -12.13
C LEU A 297 -17.40 46.41 -11.60
N VAL A 298 -17.44 45.63 -10.51
CA VAL A 298 -18.69 45.28 -9.81
C VAL A 298 -19.25 46.51 -9.07
N ASP A 299 -18.39 47.28 -8.39
CA ASP A 299 -18.78 48.47 -7.64
C ASP A 299 -19.30 49.61 -8.55
N GLU A 300 -18.82 49.65 -9.80
CA GLU A 300 -19.35 50.52 -10.86
C GLU A 300 -20.78 50.15 -11.31
N LYS A 301 -21.39 49.08 -10.75
CA LYS A 301 -22.74 48.58 -11.06
C LYS A 301 -22.95 48.20 -12.54
N LEU A 302 -21.89 47.82 -13.24
CA LEU A 302 -21.96 47.37 -14.63
C LEU A 302 -22.67 46.02 -14.74
N SER A 303 -23.37 45.80 -15.85
CA SER A 303 -23.98 44.50 -16.13
C SER A 303 -22.92 43.39 -16.34
N PRO A 304 -23.23 42.11 -16.07
CA PRO A 304 -22.32 41.01 -16.34
C PRO A 304 -21.75 41.01 -17.77
N ASP A 305 -22.59 41.37 -18.76
CA ASP A 305 -22.19 41.41 -20.17
C ASP A 305 -21.20 42.55 -20.46
N GLU A 306 -21.36 43.72 -19.82
CA GLU A 306 -20.40 44.82 -19.92
C GLU A 306 -19.08 44.50 -19.25
N ILE A 307 -19.11 43.88 -18.06
CA ILE A 307 -17.90 43.41 -17.37
C ILE A 307 -17.19 42.36 -18.24
N CYS A 308 -17.92 41.41 -18.81
CA CYS A 308 -17.40 40.39 -19.71
C CYS A 308 -16.78 41.01 -20.97
N LYS A 309 -17.42 42.01 -21.58
CA LYS A 309 -16.87 42.76 -22.73
C LYS A 309 -15.59 43.52 -22.36
N ARG A 310 -15.55 44.21 -21.21
CA ARG A 310 -14.37 44.96 -20.74
C ARG A 310 -13.19 44.05 -20.41
N LEU A 311 -13.45 42.89 -19.82
CA LEU A 311 -12.42 41.91 -19.47
C LEU A 311 -12.10 40.93 -20.61
N ASN A 312 -12.81 41.00 -21.74
CA ASN A 312 -12.72 40.03 -22.84
C ASN A 312 -12.83 38.57 -22.35
N ILE A 313 -13.84 38.29 -21.52
CA ILE A 313 -14.13 36.95 -21.00
C ILE A 313 -15.59 36.58 -21.29
N ASN A 314 -15.90 35.28 -21.27
CA ASN A 314 -17.29 34.84 -21.35
C ASN A 314 -17.99 34.84 -19.98
N ASN A 315 -19.32 34.84 -19.99
CA ASN A 315 -20.14 34.83 -18.77
C ASN A 315 -19.80 33.68 -17.81
N SER A 316 -19.49 32.48 -18.32
CA SER A 316 -19.10 31.35 -17.48
C SER A 316 -17.79 31.60 -16.72
N ALA A 317 -16.80 32.22 -17.38
CA ALA A 317 -15.53 32.59 -16.78
C ALA A 317 -15.70 33.68 -15.73
N PHE A 318 -16.56 34.67 -15.98
CA PHE A 318 -16.91 35.71 -15.01
C PHE A 318 -17.45 35.12 -13.70
N TYR A 319 -18.45 34.24 -13.75
CA TYR A 319 -19.00 33.64 -12.53
C TYR A 319 -18.01 32.72 -11.81
N LYS A 320 -17.14 32.03 -12.56
CA LYS A 320 -16.02 31.27 -11.96
C LYS A 320 -15.02 32.18 -11.28
N LEU A 321 -14.74 33.35 -11.83
CA LEU A 321 -13.85 34.35 -11.25
C LEU A 321 -14.40 34.92 -9.95
N LEU A 322 -15.68 35.32 -9.92
CA LEU A 322 -16.35 35.77 -8.70
C LEU A 322 -16.21 34.76 -7.57
N LYS A 323 -16.50 33.49 -7.87
CA LYS A 323 -16.38 32.39 -6.90
C LYS A 323 -14.93 32.15 -6.47
N ARG A 324 -13.96 32.17 -7.40
CA ARG A 324 -12.53 31.95 -7.11
C ARG A 324 -11.97 33.06 -6.22
N LEU A 325 -12.33 34.31 -6.51
CA LEU A 325 -11.80 35.51 -5.85
C LEU A 325 -12.61 35.91 -4.61
N LYS A 326 -13.69 35.18 -4.30
CA LYS A 326 -14.60 35.44 -3.17
C LYS A 326 -15.16 36.86 -3.18
N ILE A 327 -15.51 37.34 -4.37
CA ILE A 327 -16.16 38.64 -4.53
C ILE A 327 -17.65 38.44 -4.35
N ASP A 328 -18.21 39.14 -3.38
CA ASP A 328 -19.65 39.18 -3.12
C ASP A 328 -20.33 39.96 -4.24
N TYR A 329 -20.72 39.23 -5.27
CA TYR A 329 -21.51 39.77 -6.36
C TYR A 329 -22.98 39.57 -6.03
N ASN A 330 -23.66 40.67 -5.72
CA ASN A 330 -25.09 40.62 -5.48
C ASN A 330 -25.83 40.44 -6.82
N TYR A 331 -26.00 39.18 -7.22
CA TYR A 331 -26.75 38.76 -8.41
C TYR A 331 -28.14 39.41 -8.50
N GLN A 332 -28.71 39.79 -7.35
CA GLN A 332 -30.03 40.39 -7.20
C GLN A 332 -30.13 41.79 -7.80
N HIS A 333 -29.03 42.55 -7.86
CA HIS A 333 -29.04 43.91 -8.41
C HIS A 333 -29.15 43.94 -9.94
N HIS A 334 -28.77 42.88 -10.66
CA HIS A 334 -28.71 42.89 -12.12
C HIS A 334 -29.89 42.24 -12.84
N PHE A 335 -30.68 41.41 -12.15
CA PHE A 335 -31.94 40.90 -12.70
C PHE A 335 -33.14 41.81 -12.44
N GLY A 336 -32.90 43.05 -11.97
CA GLY A 336 -33.98 43.95 -11.56
C GLY A 336 -34.88 43.24 -10.57
N GLU A 337 -34.33 42.77 -9.44
CA GLU A 337 -35.12 42.00 -8.48
C GLU A 337 -36.41 42.74 -8.18
N ILE A 338 -37.51 42.12 -8.61
CA ILE A 338 -38.84 42.52 -8.20
C ILE A 338 -38.85 42.26 -6.69
N ILE A 339 -38.68 43.32 -5.92
CA ILE A 339 -38.86 43.29 -4.48
C ILE A 339 -40.34 43.05 -4.26
N ILE A 340 -40.71 41.79 -4.00
CA ILE A 340 -42.08 41.42 -3.69
C ILE A 340 -42.22 41.50 -2.17
N PRO A 341 -43.02 42.43 -1.63
CA PRO A 341 -43.25 42.53 -0.19
C PRO A 341 -43.80 41.21 0.35
N ARG A 342 -43.38 40.81 1.55
CA ARG A 342 -43.84 39.58 2.21
C ARG A 342 -45.36 39.48 2.25
N ASN A 343 -46.06 40.57 2.58
CA ASN A 343 -47.52 40.63 2.65
C ASN A 343 -48.17 40.27 1.30
N LYS A 344 -47.56 40.68 0.18
CA LYS A 344 -48.04 40.37 -1.17
C LYS A 344 -47.80 38.89 -1.50
N LEU A 345 -46.67 38.33 -1.10
CA LEU A 345 -46.42 36.89 -1.23
C LEU A 345 -47.42 36.06 -0.40
N GLU A 346 -47.75 36.48 0.83
CA GLU A 346 -48.73 35.80 1.70
C GLU A 346 -50.13 35.87 1.10
N GLN A 347 -50.56 37.05 0.63
CA GLN A 347 -51.85 37.24 -0.05
C GLN A 347 -51.99 36.34 -1.28
N LEU A 348 -50.95 36.27 -2.12
CA LEU A 348 -50.96 35.45 -3.34
C LEU A 348 -50.87 33.95 -3.02
N ALA A 349 -50.15 33.55 -1.97
CA ALA A 349 -50.10 32.16 -1.54
C ALA A 349 -51.45 31.66 -0.99
N SER A 350 -52.22 32.52 -0.32
CA SER A 350 -53.55 32.21 0.21
C SER A 350 -54.68 32.32 -0.83
N SER A 351 -54.41 32.85 -2.03
CA SER A 351 -55.47 33.10 -3.03
C SER A 351 -55.90 31.86 -3.82
N GLY A 352 -55.37 30.67 -3.52
CA GLY A 352 -55.65 29.43 -4.25
C GLY A 352 -55.11 29.37 -5.69
N LYS A 353 -54.35 30.38 -6.14
CA LYS A 353 -53.75 30.43 -7.47
C LYS A 353 -52.59 29.44 -7.58
N THR A 354 -52.37 28.91 -8.78
CA THR A 354 -51.20 28.06 -9.05
C THR A 354 -49.90 28.89 -9.03
N ILE A 355 -48.76 28.24 -8.77
CA ILE A 355 -47.42 28.88 -8.79
C ILE A 355 -47.20 29.65 -10.11
N LYS A 356 -47.65 29.08 -11.24
CA LYS A 356 -47.57 29.69 -12.56
C LYS A 356 -48.36 31.01 -12.65
N GLN A 357 -49.62 30.99 -12.23
CA GLN A 357 -50.47 32.18 -12.24
C GLN A 357 -49.91 33.29 -11.34
N ILE A 358 -49.37 32.92 -10.18
CA ILE A 358 -48.73 33.87 -9.26
C ILE A 358 -47.47 34.47 -9.87
N ALA A 359 -46.64 33.65 -10.51
CA ALA A 359 -45.41 34.10 -11.17
C ALA A 359 -45.70 35.05 -12.35
N GLU A 360 -46.74 34.75 -13.14
CA GLU A 360 -47.21 35.59 -14.25
C GLU A 360 -47.75 36.94 -13.76
N GLU A 361 -48.54 36.95 -12.67
CA GLU A 361 -49.04 38.17 -12.02
C GLU A 361 -47.92 39.05 -11.44
N LEU A 362 -46.86 38.40 -10.94
CA LEU A 362 -45.66 39.08 -10.43
C LEU A 362 -44.65 39.43 -11.53
N LYS A 363 -44.90 39.04 -12.79
CA LYS A 363 -43.98 39.19 -13.92
C LYS A 363 -42.58 38.63 -13.63
N CYS A 364 -42.51 37.50 -12.93
CA CYS A 364 -41.25 36.81 -12.61
C CYS A 364 -41.29 35.33 -13.04
N ALA A 365 -40.13 34.65 -13.03
CA ALA A 365 -40.10 33.21 -13.29
C ALA A 365 -40.71 32.41 -12.12
N GLU A 366 -41.29 31.25 -12.41
CA GLU A 366 -41.89 30.36 -11.40
C GLU A 366 -40.90 29.94 -10.30
N THR A 367 -39.64 29.72 -10.69
CA THR A 367 -38.53 29.39 -9.78
C THR A 367 -38.23 30.55 -8.83
N THR A 368 -38.21 31.79 -9.34
CA THR A 368 -37.96 33.00 -8.55
C THR A 368 -39.03 33.20 -7.48
N TYR A 369 -40.32 33.08 -7.83
CA TYR A 369 -41.40 33.14 -6.83
C TYR A 369 -41.27 32.03 -5.79
N SER A 370 -41.00 30.79 -6.22
CA SER A 370 -40.86 29.64 -5.32
C SER A 370 -39.71 29.80 -4.31
N GLU A 371 -38.57 30.34 -4.76
CA GLU A 371 -37.44 30.64 -3.88
C GLU A 371 -37.75 31.79 -2.91
N LYS A 372 -38.35 32.88 -3.39
CA LYS A 372 -38.75 34.02 -2.52
C LYS A 372 -39.78 33.60 -1.47
N ALA A 373 -40.78 32.81 -1.85
CA ALA A 373 -41.77 32.25 -0.92
C ALA A 373 -41.11 31.30 0.10
N LYS A 374 -40.13 30.48 -0.32
CA LYS A 374 -39.37 29.59 0.56
C LYS A 374 -38.53 30.36 1.57
N VAL A 375 -37.80 31.39 1.14
CA VAL A 375 -36.98 32.26 1.99
C VAL A 375 -37.85 33.01 2.99
N ALA A 376 -39.01 33.52 2.56
CA ALA A 376 -39.99 34.17 3.43
C ALA A 376 -40.76 33.21 4.35
N GLN A 377 -40.49 31.91 4.30
CA GLN A 377 -41.17 30.86 5.07
C GLN A 377 -42.69 30.78 4.85
N ILE A 378 -43.17 31.23 3.68
CA ILE A 378 -44.59 31.21 3.34
C ILE A 378 -45.00 29.79 2.94
N LYS A 379 -46.15 29.33 3.45
CA LYS A 379 -46.73 28.04 3.09
C LYS A 379 -47.40 28.19 1.72
N THR A 380 -46.82 27.59 0.68
CA THR A 380 -47.49 27.48 -0.62
C THR A 380 -48.48 26.30 -0.58
N VAL A 381 -49.51 26.32 -1.43
CA VAL A 381 -50.47 25.21 -1.61
C VAL A 381 -49.76 23.85 -1.83
N TYR A 382 -48.58 23.87 -2.46
CA TYR A 382 -47.74 22.67 -2.61
C TYR A 382 -47.22 22.12 -1.28
N ARG A 383 -46.86 22.97 -0.30
CA ARG A 383 -46.46 22.54 1.05
C ARG A 383 -47.63 21.98 1.86
N GLU A 384 -48.85 22.48 1.67
CA GLU A 384 -50.03 21.89 2.31
C GLU A 384 -50.27 20.47 1.81
N SER A 385 -50.11 20.22 0.52
CA SER A 385 -50.18 18.87 -0.07
C SER A 385 -49.08 17.91 0.41
N ILE A 386 -47.97 18.44 0.96
CA ILE A 386 -46.90 17.65 1.60
C ILE A 386 -47.23 17.39 3.06
N ASN A 387 -47.75 18.39 3.79
CA ASN A 387 -48.13 18.20 5.20
C ASN A 387 -49.31 17.22 5.35
N THR A 388 -50.22 17.17 4.36
CA THR A 388 -51.28 16.14 4.33
C THR A 388 -50.73 14.73 4.16
N LEU A 389 -49.53 14.54 3.58
CA LEU A 389 -48.88 13.22 3.48
C LEU A 389 -48.57 12.60 4.84
N ASP A 390 -48.18 13.42 5.82
CA ASP A 390 -47.84 12.91 7.16
C ASP A 390 -49.08 12.53 7.96
N SER A 391 -50.27 13.00 7.55
CA SER A 391 -51.57 12.61 8.13
C SER A 391 -52.15 11.30 7.57
N VAL A 392 -51.58 10.76 6.48
CA VAL A 392 -52.06 9.52 5.87
C VAL A 392 -51.63 8.33 6.74
N SER A 393 -52.61 7.58 7.27
CA SER A 393 -52.34 6.33 8.00
C SER A 393 -51.66 5.30 7.10
N ILE A 394 -50.39 5.03 7.38
CA ILE A 394 -49.55 4.08 6.64
C ILE A 394 -50.16 2.68 6.66
N LYS A 395 -50.75 2.27 7.79
CA LYS A 395 -51.44 0.98 7.94
C LYS A 395 -52.60 0.86 6.96
N LYS A 396 -53.46 1.88 6.91
CA LYS A 396 -54.60 1.93 5.98
C LYS A 396 -54.13 1.90 4.52
N LEU A 397 -53.06 2.62 4.18
CA LEU A 397 -52.49 2.58 2.84
C LEU A 397 -51.96 1.17 2.47
N GLN A 398 -51.29 0.48 3.40
CA GLN A 398 -50.81 -0.88 3.18
C GLN A 398 -51.96 -1.89 3.06
N GLU A 399 -52.99 -1.78 3.91
CA GLU A 399 -54.21 -2.59 3.83
C GLU A 399 -54.91 -2.44 2.46
N MET A 400 -55.04 -1.20 1.96
CA MET A 400 -55.61 -0.95 0.62
C MET A 400 -54.74 -1.54 -0.52
N ILE A 401 -53.41 -1.54 -0.36
CA ILE A 401 -52.48 -2.15 -1.32
C ILE A 401 -52.61 -3.68 -1.29
N ASP A 402 -52.67 -4.29 -0.10
CA ASP A 402 -52.79 -5.74 0.07
C ASP A 402 -54.16 -6.26 -0.40
N ALA A 403 -55.21 -5.45 -0.26
CA ALA A 403 -56.54 -5.68 -0.84
C ALA A 403 -56.59 -5.52 -2.38
N LYS A 404 -55.47 -5.20 -3.03
CA LYS A 404 -55.33 -5.00 -4.49
C LYS A 404 -56.27 -3.93 -5.06
N ILE A 405 -56.61 -2.91 -4.27
CA ILE A 405 -57.44 -1.79 -4.73
C ILE A 405 -56.69 -1.02 -5.84
N PRO A 406 -57.35 -0.63 -6.96
CA PRO A 406 -56.73 0.19 -8.00
C PRO A 406 -56.15 1.49 -7.44
N VAL A 407 -54.96 1.88 -7.89
CA VAL A 407 -54.23 3.07 -7.40
C VAL A 407 -55.08 4.34 -7.44
N GLN A 408 -55.92 4.51 -8.46
CA GLN A 408 -56.82 5.66 -8.58
C GLN A 408 -57.86 5.72 -7.43
N GLN A 409 -58.40 4.57 -7.02
CA GLN A 409 -59.35 4.48 -5.91
C GLN A 409 -58.64 4.69 -4.57
N ILE A 410 -57.40 4.21 -4.41
CA ILE A 410 -56.57 4.52 -3.23
C ILE A 410 -56.30 6.02 -3.12
N CYS A 411 -55.91 6.65 -4.24
CA CYS A 411 -55.65 8.10 -4.31
C CYS A 411 -56.91 8.91 -3.94
N LYS A 412 -58.07 8.53 -4.49
CA LYS A 412 -59.37 9.18 -4.18
C LYS A 412 -59.77 8.97 -2.72
N GLY A 413 -59.63 7.75 -2.19
CA GLY A 413 -60.00 7.41 -0.82
C GLY A 413 -59.11 8.02 0.27
N LEU A 414 -57.88 8.38 -0.08
CA LEU A 414 -56.93 9.06 0.83
C LEU A 414 -56.75 10.54 0.51
N ASN A 415 -57.48 11.08 -0.47
CA ASN A 415 -57.37 12.44 -0.98
C ASN A 415 -55.90 12.86 -1.30
N ILE A 416 -55.16 11.99 -1.97
CA ILE A 416 -53.78 12.22 -2.39
C ILE A 416 -53.63 12.13 -3.90
N THR A 417 -52.61 12.80 -4.45
CA THR A 417 -52.26 12.67 -5.87
C THR A 417 -51.51 11.36 -6.15
N HIS A 418 -51.44 10.95 -7.41
CA HIS A 418 -50.66 9.76 -7.82
C HIS A 418 -49.14 9.92 -7.51
N ALA A 419 -48.61 11.14 -7.63
CA ALA A 419 -47.24 11.46 -7.26
C ALA A 419 -47.01 11.24 -5.76
N ASN A 420 -47.95 11.69 -4.94
CA ASN A 420 -47.98 11.50 -3.48
C ASN A 420 -48.04 10.02 -3.10
N TYR A 421 -48.91 9.23 -3.73
CA TYR A 421 -48.96 7.77 -3.55
C TYR A 421 -47.60 7.11 -3.84
N THR A 422 -46.96 7.48 -4.96
CA THR A 422 -45.64 6.95 -5.34
C THR A 422 -44.56 7.36 -4.35
N ALA A 423 -44.60 8.61 -3.85
CA ALA A 423 -43.68 9.12 -2.85
C ALA A 423 -43.84 8.40 -1.50
N LEU A 424 -45.07 8.16 -1.05
CA LEU A 424 -45.37 7.43 0.20
C LEU A 424 -44.87 5.98 0.14
N ILE A 425 -45.09 5.29 -0.98
CA ILE A 425 -44.54 3.94 -1.19
C ILE A 425 -43.01 3.97 -1.05
N ARG A 426 -42.33 4.97 -1.62
CA ARG A 426 -40.88 5.12 -1.51
C ARG A 426 -40.43 5.43 -0.09
N LYS A 427 -41.03 6.44 0.55
CA LYS A 427 -40.69 6.93 1.89
C LYS A 427 -40.80 5.84 2.95
N TYR A 428 -41.89 5.05 2.92
CA TYR A 428 -42.18 4.04 3.94
C TYR A 428 -41.87 2.60 3.52
N ASN A 429 -41.16 2.44 2.40
CA ASN A 429 -40.80 1.13 1.84
C ASN A 429 -41.98 0.14 1.73
N LEU A 430 -43.17 0.64 1.38
CA LEU A 430 -44.37 -0.19 1.30
C LEU A 430 -44.25 -1.30 0.25
N GLN A 431 -44.81 -2.46 0.59
CA GLN A 431 -44.69 -3.68 -0.20
C GLN A 431 -45.81 -3.75 -1.24
N THR A 432 -45.55 -3.24 -2.44
CA THR A 432 -46.46 -3.39 -3.59
C THR A 432 -46.19 -4.69 -4.33
N ALA A 433 -47.19 -5.21 -5.06
CA ALA A 433 -47.01 -6.41 -5.89
C ALA A 433 -45.82 -6.30 -6.86
N HIS A 434 -45.63 -5.12 -7.46
CA HIS A 434 -44.50 -4.84 -8.34
C HIS A 434 -43.15 -4.83 -7.58
N ARG A 435 -43.11 -4.37 -6.32
CA ARG A 435 -41.89 -4.43 -5.50
C ARG A 435 -41.56 -5.84 -5.06
N LYS A 436 -42.54 -6.62 -4.59
CA LYS A 436 -42.38 -8.05 -4.28
C LYS A 436 -41.83 -8.81 -5.50
N SER A 437 -42.39 -8.55 -6.68
CA SER A 437 -41.89 -9.12 -7.95
C SER A 437 -40.47 -8.66 -8.28
N ARG A 438 -40.12 -7.38 -8.09
CA ARG A 438 -38.73 -6.92 -8.28
C ARG A 438 -37.76 -7.58 -7.31
N GLU A 439 -38.17 -7.79 -6.06
CA GLU A 439 -37.35 -8.42 -5.04
C GLU A 439 -37.11 -9.90 -5.37
N THR A 440 -38.15 -10.66 -5.75
CA THR A 440 -38.00 -12.05 -6.20
C THR A 440 -37.10 -12.14 -7.43
N ILE A 441 -37.31 -11.26 -8.42
CA ILE A 441 -36.46 -11.18 -9.62
C ILE A 441 -35.00 -10.84 -9.29
N SER A 442 -34.76 -10.01 -8.27
CA SER A 442 -33.39 -9.63 -7.87
C SER A 442 -32.60 -10.76 -7.21
N LYS A 443 -33.29 -11.75 -6.63
CA LYS A 443 -32.69 -12.92 -5.99
C LYS A 443 -32.25 -13.98 -7.01
N ILE A 444 -32.84 -13.99 -8.20
CA ILE A 444 -32.48 -14.93 -9.28
C ILE A 444 -31.10 -14.56 -9.83
N LYS A 445 -30.15 -15.49 -9.70
CA LYS A 445 -28.77 -15.31 -10.21
C LYS A 445 -28.69 -15.67 -11.69
N LYS A 446 -27.80 -15.00 -12.41
CA LYS A 446 -27.51 -15.32 -13.82
C LYS A 446 -27.02 -16.77 -13.99
N GLN A 447 -26.23 -17.26 -13.04
CA GLN A 447 -25.70 -18.63 -13.02
C GLN A 447 -26.80 -19.68 -12.95
N GLU A 448 -27.82 -19.47 -12.12
CA GLU A 448 -28.98 -20.36 -11.97
C GLU A 448 -29.72 -20.54 -13.31
N ILE A 449 -29.91 -19.46 -14.06
CA ILE A 449 -30.51 -19.52 -15.40
C ILE A 449 -29.60 -20.29 -16.39
N ILE A 450 -28.28 -20.14 -16.28
CA ILE A 450 -27.32 -20.85 -17.15
C ILE A 450 -27.30 -22.35 -16.83
N GLU A 451 -27.40 -22.73 -15.55
CA GLU A 451 -27.46 -24.12 -15.10
C GLU A 451 -28.74 -24.81 -15.57
N LEU A 452 -29.90 -24.18 -15.42
CA LEU A 452 -31.17 -24.73 -15.93
C LEU A 452 -31.15 -24.90 -17.46
N ARG A 453 -30.47 -23.98 -18.17
CA ARG A 453 -30.29 -24.09 -19.62
C ARG A 453 -29.33 -25.22 -20.01
N LYS A 454 -28.23 -25.42 -19.25
CA LYS A 454 -27.32 -26.55 -19.43
C LYS A 454 -27.99 -27.89 -19.16
N ALA A 455 -28.98 -27.92 -18.26
CA ALA A 455 -29.83 -29.09 -17.99
C ALA A 455 -30.87 -29.38 -19.09
N GLY A 456 -30.89 -28.60 -20.19
CA GLY A 456 -31.76 -28.84 -21.34
C GLY A 456 -33.18 -28.27 -21.23
N LYS A 457 -33.51 -27.53 -20.16
CA LYS A 457 -34.85 -26.92 -20.00
C LYS A 457 -35.10 -25.85 -21.05
N SER A 458 -36.34 -25.79 -21.56
CA SER A 458 -36.76 -24.76 -22.49
C SER A 458 -36.89 -23.39 -21.79
N ILE A 459 -36.84 -22.29 -22.56
CA ILE A 459 -37.01 -20.94 -21.99
C ILE A 459 -38.36 -20.81 -21.26
N GLU A 460 -39.39 -21.50 -21.74
CA GLU A 460 -40.73 -21.48 -21.17
C GLU A 460 -40.78 -22.20 -19.82
N GLU A 461 -40.14 -23.36 -19.72
CA GLU A 461 -40.00 -24.11 -18.46
C GLU A 461 -39.23 -23.30 -17.42
N ILE A 462 -38.12 -22.67 -17.81
CA ILE A 462 -37.32 -21.83 -16.91
C ILE A 462 -38.13 -20.62 -16.42
N CYS A 463 -38.89 -19.97 -17.31
CA CYS A 463 -39.75 -18.85 -16.94
C CYS A 463 -40.86 -19.27 -15.97
N LYS A 464 -41.46 -20.45 -16.19
CA LYS A 464 -42.51 -21.01 -15.32
C LYS A 464 -41.96 -21.41 -13.95
N GLU A 465 -40.80 -22.05 -13.91
CA GLU A 465 -40.12 -22.51 -12.69
C GLU A 465 -39.67 -21.33 -11.81
N LEU A 466 -39.09 -20.30 -12.42
CA LEU A 466 -38.62 -19.12 -11.69
C LEU A 466 -39.72 -18.06 -11.48
N ASN A 467 -40.94 -18.32 -11.96
CA ASN A 467 -42.07 -17.39 -11.93
C ASN A 467 -41.71 -15.98 -12.49
N ILE A 468 -41.07 -15.95 -13.66
CA ILE A 468 -40.65 -14.72 -14.34
C ILE A 468 -41.17 -14.65 -15.78
N SER A 469 -41.33 -13.43 -16.30
CA SER A 469 -41.63 -13.22 -17.71
C SER A 469 -40.42 -13.47 -18.62
N ARG A 470 -40.65 -13.81 -19.90
CA ARG A 470 -39.58 -13.93 -20.92
C ARG A 470 -38.72 -12.66 -21.05
N SER A 471 -39.33 -11.48 -20.87
CA SER A 471 -38.60 -10.20 -20.91
C SER A 471 -37.61 -10.08 -19.75
N THR A 472 -38.03 -10.51 -18.55
CA THR A 472 -37.21 -10.54 -17.35
C THR A 472 -36.05 -11.51 -17.51
N TYR A 473 -36.31 -12.72 -18.03
CA TYR A 473 -35.28 -13.71 -18.36
C TYR A 473 -34.16 -13.12 -19.22
N ARG A 474 -34.50 -12.46 -20.34
CA ARG A 474 -33.52 -11.83 -21.23
C ARG A 474 -32.72 -10.73 -20.52
N ARG A 475 -33.39 -9.93 -19.69
CA ARG A 475 -32.75 -8.85 -18.94
C ARG A 475 -31.73 -9.36 -17.92
N ILE A 476 -32.01 -10.48 -17.25
CA ILE A 476 -31.07 -11.10 -16.29
C ILE A 476 -29.82 -11.60 -17.03
N LEU A 477 -29.97 -12.29 -18.17
CA LEU A 477 -28.84 -12.78 -18.95
C LEU A 477 -27.95 -11.66 -19.49
N ASN A 478 -28.55 -10.55 -19.92
CA ASN A 478 -27.85 -9.39 -20.49
C ASN A 478 -27.28 -8.43 -19.44
N LYS A 479 -27.57 -8.63 -18.15
CA LYS A 479 -26.99 -7.81 -17.08
C LYS A 479 -25.47 -8.04 -17.08
N LYS A 480 -24.70 -6.99 -17.35
CA LYS A 480 -23.24 -7.02 -17.19
C LYS A 480 -22.96 -7.26 -15.71
N GLU A 481 -22.18 -8.29 -15.41
CA GLU A 481 -21.66 -8.47 -14.06
C GLU A 481 -20.73 -7.28 -13.81
N ASN A 482 -21.09 -6.42 -12.86
CA ASN A 482 -20.15 -5.44 -12.33
C ASN A 482 -19.15 -6.25 -11.51
N ILE A 483 -18.09 -6.71 -12.19
CA ILE A 483 -16.91 -7.35 -11.60
C ILE A 483 -16.03 -6.27 -10.99
#